data_AF-A0A5C7R5Z1-F1
#
_entry.id   AF-A0A5C7R5Z1-F1
#
_cell.length_a   1.000
_cell.length_b   1.000
_cell.length_c   1.000
_cell.angle_alpha   90.00
_cell.angle_beta   90.00
_cell.angle_gamma   90.00
#
_symmetry.space_group_name_H-M   'P 1'
#
loop_
_entity.id
_entity.type
_entity.pdbx_description
1 polymer ?
#
loop_
_entity_poly.entity_id
_entity_poly.type
_entity_poly.pdbx_seq_one_letter_code
_entity_poly.pdbx_strand_id
1 'polypeptide(L)' 'MKKRYSEEQIIGFLGEAEAGVPLKELTRKHGFSEGAFYLWRNKFGGM' A
#
# COMPACT_ATOMS: atom_id res chain seq x y z
N MET A 1 -15.16 -7.09 -11.76
CA MET A 1 -13.71 -7.25 -11.50
C MET A 1 -13.49 -7.26 -9.99
N LYS A 2 -12.93 -8.34 -9.43
CA LYS A 2 -12.63 -8.41 -8.00
C LYS A 2 -11.36 -7.62 -7.74
N LYS A 3 -11.42 -6.54 -6.94
CA LYS A 3 -10.20 -5.84 -6.53
C LYS A 3 -9.35 -6.80 -5.70
N ARG A 4 -8.06 -6.91 -6.03
CA ARG A 4 -7.12 -7.85 -5.38
C ARG A 4 -6.86 -7.49 -3.91
N TYR A 5 -7.01 -6.21 -3.56
CA TYR A 5 -6.82 -5.67 -2.22
C TYR A 5 -8.05 -4.84 -1.82
N SER A 6 -8.47 -4.96 -0.57
CA SER A 6 -9.49 -4.12 0.05
C SER A 6 -8.92 -2.75 0.44
N GLU A 7 -9.79 -1.77 0.68
CA GLU A 7 -9.36 -0.42 1.08
C GLU A 7 -8.68 -0.44 2.46
N GLU A 8 -9.17 -1.26 3.40
CA GLU A 8 -8.54 -1.47 4.71
C GLU A 8 -7.12 -2.04 4.59
N GLN A 9 -6.91 -3.03 3.70
CA GLN A 9 -5.57 -3.56 3.44
C GLN A 9 -4.64 -2.49 2.86
N ILE A 10 -5.14 -1.69 1.92
CA ILE A 10 -4.36 -0.62 1.30
C ILE A 10 -3.96 0.44 2.34
N ILE A 11 -4.89 0.86 3.19
CA ILE A 11 -4.62 1.81 4.28
C ILE A 11 -3.59 1.22 5.25
N GLY A 12 -3.71 -0.08 5.59
CA GLY A 12 -2.71 -0.78 6.39
C GLY A 12 -1.30 -0.73 5.78
N PHE A 13 -1.17 -0.96 4.47
CA PHE A 13 0.13 -0.90 3.78
C PHE A 13 0.72 0.52 3.77
N LEU A 14 -0.12 1.55 3.63
CA LEU A 14 0.31 2.94 3.72
C LEU A 14 0.81 3.26 5.13
N GLY A 15 0.10 2.81 6.16
CA GLY A 15 0.50 2.98 7.56
C GLY A 15 1.81 2.28 7.91
N GLU A 16 2.06 1.06 7.41
CA GLU A 16 3.36 0.38 7.59
C GLU A 16 4.51 1.19 6.95
N ALA A 17 4.29 1.79 5.77
CA ALA A 17 5.28 2.65 5.15
C ALA A 17 5.52 3.95 5.94
N GLU A 18 4.47 4.54 6.52
CA GLU A 18 4.58 5.72 7.42
C GLU A 18 5.29 5.39 8.74
N ALA A 19 5.12 4.17 9.25
CA ALA A 19 5.86 3.64 10.40
C ALA A 19 7.34 3.37 10.08
N GLY A 20 7.79 3.60 8.84
CA GLY A 20 9.18 3.50 8.42
C GLY A 20 9.57 2.17 7.77
N VAL A 21 8.61 1.29 7.46
CA VAL A 21 8.89 0.04 6.75
C VAL A 21 9.31 0.35 5.30
N PRO A 22 10.45 -0.16 4.80
CA PRO A 22 10.88 0.08 3.44
C PRO A 22 9.90 -0.48 2.39
N LEU A 23 9.66 0.29 1.31
CA LEU A 23 8.77 -0.10 0.22
C LEU A 23 9.14 -1.43 -0.45
N LYS A 24 10.45 -1.70 -0.59
CA LYS A 24 10.95 -2.99 -1.10
C LYS A 24 10.54 -4.18 -0.25
N GLU A 25 10.42 -3.98 1.07
CA GLU A 25 9.96 -5.03 1.96
C GLU A 25 8.46 -5.22 1.86
N LEU A 26 7.69 -4.13 1.85
CA LEU A 26 6.23 -4.18 1.72
C LEU A 26 5.79 -4.83 0.41
N THR A 27 6.40 -4.46 -0.70
CA THR A 27 6.10 -5.05 -2.02
C THR A 27 6.41 -6.56 -2.04
N ARG A 28 7.50 -6.99 -1.38
CA ARG A 28 7.85 -8.41 -1.26
C ARG A 28 6.92 -9.17 -0.31
N LYS A 29 6.53 -8.56 0.81
CA LYS A 29 5.69 -9.16 1.87
C LYS A 29 4.23 -9.30 1.44
N HIS A 30 3.69 -8.29 0.75
CA HIS A 30 2.27 -8.22 0.41
C HIS A 30 1.98 -8.46 -1.08
N GLY A 31 2.99 -8.52 -1.95
CA GLY A 31 2.82 -8.93 -3.34
C GLY A 31 2.20 -7.85 -4.25
N PHE A 32 2.47 -6.58 -3.96
CA PHE A 32 2.09 -5.45 -4.82
C PHE A 32 3.31 -4.76 -5.41
N SER A 33 3.13 -3.97 -6.47
CA SER A 33 4.19 -3.20 -7.09
C SER A 33 4.32 -1.82 -6.46
N GLU A 34 5.51 -1.22 -6.45
CA GLU A 34 5.74 0.14 -5.94
C GLU A 34 4.82 1.18 -6.61
N GLY A 35 4.54 1.02 -7.91
CA GLY A 35 3.58 1.88 -8.61
C GLY A 35 2.15 1.82 -8.04
N ALA A 36 1.71 0.65 -7.58
CA ALA A 36 0.41 0.50 -6.92
C ALA A 36 0.38 1.25 -5.58
N PHE A 37 1.49 1.20 -4.83
CA PHE A 37 1.64 1.94 -3.59
C PHE A 37 1.50 3.45 -3.80
N TYR A 38 2.16 4.02 -4.80
CA TYR A 38 2.04 5.47 -5.07
C TYR A 38 0.64 5.87 -5.53
N LEU A 39 -0.05 5.04 -6.31
CA LEU A 39 -1.45 5.25 -6.66
C LEU A 39 -2.34 5.27 -5.42
N TRP A 40 -2.11 4.35 -4.48
CA TRP A 40 -2.83 4.30 -3.21
C TRP A 40 -2.51 5.50 -2.32
N ARG A 41 -1.23 5.89 -2.22
CA ARG A 41 -0.83 7.07 -1.45
C ARG A 41 -1.51 8.33 -1.98
N ASN A 42 -1.64 8.49 -3.30
CA ASN A 42 -2.40 9.62 -3.88
C ASN A 42 -3.90 9.55 -3.55
N LYS A 43 -4.47 8.35 -3.50
CA LYS A 43 -5.91 8.17 -3.28
C LYS A 43 -6.32 8.21 -1.81
N PHE A 44 -5.49 7.70 -0.90
CA PHE A 44 -5.83 7.44 0.50
C PHE A 44 -4.85 8.09 1.49
N GLY A 45 -3.67 8.58 1.07
CA GLY A 45 -2.64 9.11 1.95
C GLY A 45 -2.93 10.52 2.53
N GLY A 46 -4.16 11.00 2.43
CA GLY A 46 -4.62 12.26 3.02
C GLY A 46 -6.02 12.18 3.64
N MET A 47 -6.52 10.95 3.85
CA MET A 47 -7.65 10.69 4.75
C MET A 47 -7.14 10.52 6.18
#